data_AF-A0A956Z490-F1
#
_entry.id   AF-A0A956Z490-F1
#
_cell.length_a   1.000
_cell.length_b   1.000
_cell.length_c   1.000
_cell.angle_alpha   90.00
_cell.angle_beta   90.00
_cell.angle_gamma   90.00
#
_symmetry.space_group_name_H-M   'P 1'
#
loop_
_entity.id
_entity.type
_entity.pdbx_description
1 polymer ?
#
loop_
_entity_poly.entity_id
_entity_poly.type
_entity_poly.pdbx_seq_one_letter_code
_entity_poly.pdbx_strand_id
1 'polypeptide(L)'
;MAAVQPPAVLDEILEFLAQGPSPQAIVDYKPSAGLEQRLEYLLDRNRRDLISQDEQAELDEFLRMNHFMSMLQIRTRKKLLGK
;
A
#
# COMPACT_ATOMS: atom_id res chain seq x y z
N MET A 1 -3.99 -11.14 23.07
CA MET A 1 -2.97 -10.71 22.10
C MET A 1 -3.55 -9.55 21.35
N ALA A 2 -2.99 -8.34 21.49
CA ALA A 2 -3.50 -7.18 20.78
C ALA A 2 -3.25 -7.41 19.29
N ALA A 3 -4.32 -7.68 18.53
CA ALA A 3 -4.28 -7.45 17.10
C ALA A 3 -4.09 -5.94 16.95
N VAL A 4 -2.84 -5.51 16.84
CA VAL A 4 -2.52 -4.19 16.31
C VAL A 4 -3.09 -4.25 14.91
N GLN A 5 -4.30 -3.72 14.74
CA GLN A 5 -4.84 -3.49 13.41
C GLN A 5 -3.90 -2.45 12.82
N PRO A 6 -3.12 -2.78 11.77
CA PRO A 6 -2.32 -1.75 11.12
C PRO A 6 -3.27 -0.64 10.65
N PRO A 7 -2.76 0.60 10.51
CA PRO A 7 -3.53 1.62 9.80
C PRO A 7 -3.97 1.02 8.46
N ALA A 8 -5.22 1.27 8.05
CA ALA A 8 -5.67 0.82 6.75
C ALA A 8 -4.69 1.37 5.71
N VAL A 9 -4.31 0.59 4.70
CA VAL A 9 -3.36 1.01 3.66
C VAL A 9 -3.72 2.37 3.06
N LEU A 10 -5.02 2.69 3.03
CA LEU A 10 -5.56 3.98 2.63
C LEU A 10 -5.08 5.12 3.54
N ASP A 11 -5.17 4.96 4.86
CA ASP A 11 -4.75 5.98 5.82
C ASP A 11 -3.26 6.31 5.66
N GLU A 12 -2.39 5.30 5.52
CA GLU A 12 -0.95 5.54 5.33
C GLU A 12 -0.67 6.32 4.04
N ILE A 13 -1.35 5.98 2.94
CA ILE A 13 -1.24 6.70 1.67
C ILE A 13 -1.76 8.13 1.82
N LEU A 14 -2.88 8.33 2.51
CA LEU A 14 -3.45 9.66 2.72
C LEU A 14 -2.52 10.53 3.57
N GLU A 15 -1.97 9.99 4.67
CA GLU A 15 -0.98 10.67 5.50
C GLU A 15 0.27 11.02 4.70
N PHE A 16 0.79 10.09 3.89
CA PHE A 16 1.93 10.33 3.01
C PHE A 16 1.65 11.47 2.03
N LEU A 17 0.49 11.48 1.38
CA LEU A 17 0.11 12.54 0.42
C LEU A 17 -0.15 13.89 1.12
N ALA A 18 -0.75 13.88 2.31
CA ALA A 18 -1.04 15.07 3.09
C ALA A 18 0.24 15.81 3.54
N GLN A 19 1.36 15.11 3.68
CA GLN A 19 2.67 15.71 3.96
C GLN A 19 3.24 16.53 2.79
N GLY A 20 2.61 16.51 1.61
CA GLY A 20 3.08 17.23 0.42
C GLY A 20 4.40 16.68 -0.12
N PRO A 21 4.50 15.37 -0.43
CA PRO A 21 5.75 14.74 -0.82
C PRO A 21 6.25 15.31 -2.15
N SER A 22 7.58 15.36 -2.29
CA SER A 22 8.18 15.75 -3.56
C SER A 22 7.86 14.73 -4.67
N PRO A 23 7.90 15.10 -5.95
CA PRO A 23 7.74 14.15 -7.04
C PRO A 23 8.69 12.94 -6.93
N GLN A 24 9.93 13.17 -6.45
CA GLN A 24 10.89 12.09 -6.22
C GLN A 24 10.42 11.17 -5.07
N ALA A 25 9.97 11.74 -3.95
CA ALA A 25 9.44 10.96 -2.83
C ALA A 25 8.21 10.13 -3.22
N ILE A 26 7.34 10.64 -4.09
CA ILE A 26 6.22 9.87 -4.65
C ILE A 26 6.74 8.66 -5.45
N VAL A 27 7.76 8.86 -6.28
CA VAL A 27 8.38 7.81 -7.11
C VAL A 27 9.08 6.73 -6.28
N ASP A 28 9.66 7.13 -5.16
CA ASP A 28 10.38 6.26 -4.22
C ASP A 28 9.49 5.71 -3.10
N TYR A 29 8.20 6.06 -3.08
CA TYR A 29 7.26 5.59 -2.06
C TYR A 29 7.24 4.06 -1.99
N LYS A 30 7.30 3.57 -0.75
CA LYS A 30 7.07 2.19 -0.38
C LYS A 30 6.18 2.15 0.87
N PRO A 31 5.32 1.14 1.03
CA PRO A 31 4.57 0.94 2.26
C PRO A 31 5.50 0.82 3.47
N SER A 32 5.01 1.13 4.66
CA SER A 32 5.76 0.88 5.89
C SER A 32 6.03 -0.62 6.09
N ALA A 33 7.10 -0.94 6.84
CA ALA A 33 7.44 -2.33 7.16
C ALA A 33 6.28 -3.08 7.83
N GLY A 34 5.44 -2.40 8.61
CA GLY A 34 4.24 -3.00 9.23
C GLY A 34 3.20 -3.40 8.18
N LEU A 35 2.96 -2.57 7.17
CA LEU A 35 2.08 -2.89 6.05
C LEU A 35 2.67 -3.99 5.15
N GLU A 36 3.97 -3.97 4.91
CA GLU A 36 4.65 -5.04 4.16
C GLU A 36 4.47 -6.40 4.86
N GLN A 37 4.74 -6.47 6.17
CA GLN A 37 4.54 -7.69 6.95
C GLN A 37 3.08 -8.15 6.97
N ARG A 38 2.12 -7.21 7.05
CA ARG A 38 0.70 -7.54 7.00
C ARG A 38 0.31 -8.10 5.64
N LEU A 39 0.77 -7.49 4.56
CA LEU A 39 0.54 -7.97 3.21
C LEU A 39 1.12 -9.37 2.99
N GLU A 40 2.35 -9.62 3.46
CA GLU A 40 2.97 -10.95 3.41
C GLU A 40 2.14 -12.00 4.14
N TYR A 41 1.63 -11.67 5.33
CA TYR A 41 0.73 -12.54 6.09
C TYR A 41 -0.59 -12.81 5.35
N LEU A 42 -1.24 -11.79 4.78
CA LEU A 42 -2.48 -11.95 4.02
C LEU A 42 -2.27 -12.82 2.78
N LEU A 43 -1.16 -12.61 2.06
CA LEU A 43 -0.79 -13.42 0.90
C LEU A 43 -0.49 -14.88 1.28
N ASP A 44 0.19 -15.12 2.41
CA ASP A 44 0.43 -16.48 2.89
C ASP A 44 -0.89 -17.20 3.23
N ARG A 45 -1.81 -16.54 3.94
CA ARG A 45 -3.13 -17.11 4.24
C ARG A 45 -3.97 -17.34 2.99
N ASN A 46 -3.96 -16.40 2.03
CA ASN A 46 -4.66 -16.54 0.75
C ASN A 46 -4.14 -17.74 -0.04
N ARG A 47 -2.81 -17.93 -0.13
CA ARG A 47 -2.20 -19.07 -0.82
C ARG A 47 -2.52 -20.43 -0.20
N ARG A 48 -2.84 -20.47 1.09
CA ARG A 48 -3.18 -21.69 1.82
C ARG A 48 -4.69 -21.96 1.89
N ASP A 49 -5.52 -21.14 1.23
CA ASP A 49 -6.99 -21.15 1.36
C ASP A 49 -7.45 -21.00 2.82
N LEU A 50 -6.62 -20.36 3.66
CA LEU A 50 -6.90 -20.12 5.08
C LEU A 50 -7.35 -18.69 5.34
N ILE A 51 -7.55 -17.86 4.31
CA ILE A 51 -7.91 -16.45 4.48
C ILE A 51 -9.38 -16.31 4.91
N SER A 52 -9.65 -15.46 5.89
CA SER A 52 -11.04 -15.11 6.26
C SER A 52 -11.66 -14.12 5.24
N GLN A 53 -12.98 -13.91 5.29
CA GLN A 53 -13.61 -12.88 4.45
C GLN A 53 -13.08 -11.48 4.76
N ASP A 54 -12.87 -11.16 6.04
CA ASP A 54 -12.34 -9.86 6.45
C ASP A 54 -10.91 -9.66 5.95
N GLU A 55 -10.07 -10.70 6.05
CA GLU A 55 -8.70 -10.68 5.55
C GLU A 55 -8.66 -10.60 4.02
N GLN A 56 -9.61 -11.23 3.33
CA GLN A 56 -9.74 -11.12 1.88
C GLN A 56 -10.11 -9.70 1.46
N ALA A 57 -11.06 -9.07 2.15
CA ALA A 57 -11.43 -7.68 1.90
C ALA A 57 -10.26 -6.72 2.16
N GLU A 58 -9.47 -6.98 3.20
CA GLU A 58 -8.24 -6.25 3.50
C GLU A 58 -7.20 -6.43 2.37
N LEU A 59 -6.97 -7.67 1.93
CA LEU A 59 -6.05 -7.96 0.81
C LEU A 59 -6.49 -7.25 -0.48
N ASP A 60 -7.78 -7.26 -0.79
CA ASP A 60 -8.33 -6.58 -1.96
C ASP A 60 -8.14 -5.06 -1.88
N GLU A 61 -8.25 -4.47 -0.68
CA GLU A 61 -7.93 -3.06 -0.45
C GLU A 61 -6.43 -2.75 -0.65
N PHE A 62 -5.54 -3.58 -0.10
CA PHE A 62 -4.09 -3.49 -0.34
C PHE A 62 -3.76 -3.50 -1.83
N LEU A 63 -4.33 -4.45 -2.59
CA LEU A 63 -4.07 -4.55 -4.03
C LEU A 63 -4.58 -3.33 -4.81
N ARG A 64 -5.76 -2.81 -4.46
CA ARG A 64 -6.31 -1.59 -5.05
C ARG A 64 -5.42 -0.37 -4.78
N MET A 65 -4.97 -0.21 -3.54
CA MET A 65 -4.10 0.90 -3.14
C MET A 65 -2.71 0.81 -3.76
N ASN A 66 -2.13 -0.39 -3.84
CA ASN A 66 -0.85 -0.60 -4.51
C ASN A 66 -0.94 -0.27 -6.01
N HIS A 67 -2.03 -0.65 -6.67
CA HIS A 67 -2.28 -0.28 -8.06
C HIS A 67 -2.40 1.25 -8.22
N PHE A 68 -3.14 1.91 -7.34
CA PHE A 68 -3.24 3.38 -7.31
C PHE A 68 -1.86 4.04 -7.18
N MET A 69 -1.05 3.63 -6.20
CA MET A 69 0.30 4.19 -6.00
C MET A 69 1.21 3.91 -7.18
N SER A 70 1.16 2.71 -7.76
CA SER A 70 1.92 2.37 -8.98
C SER A 70 1.59 3.31 -10.14
N MET A 71 0.30 3.59 -10.36
CA MET A 71 -0.14 4.53 -11.40
C MET A 71 0.31 5.96 -11.12
N LEU A 72 0.26 6.39 -9.85
CA LEU A 72 0.76 7.69 -9.43
C LEU A 72 2.28 7.82 -9.65
N GLN A 73 3.05 6.79 -9.31
CA GLN A 73 4.49 6.70 -9.55
C GLN A 73 4.82 6.81 -11.04
N ILE A 74 4.12 6.06 -11.90
CA ILE A 74 4.32 6.11 -13.37
C ILE A 74 4.09 7.52 -13.91
N ARG A 75 2.98 8.17 -13.52
CA ARG A 75 2.67 9.53 -13.98
C ARG A 75 3.71 10.54 -13.48
N THR A 76 4.16 10.38 -12.25
CA THR A 76 5.16 11.26 -11.64
C THR A 76 6.53 11.10 -12.29
N ARG A 77 6.96 9.87 -12.58
CA ARG A 77 8.18 9.59 -13.37
C ARG A 77 8.12 10.25 -14.74
N LYS A 78 6.99 10.15 -15.45
CA LYS A 78 6.80 10.82 -16.75
C LYS A 78 6.95 12.34 -16.64
N LYS A 79 6.42 12.96 -15.57
CA LYS A 79 6.56 14.40 -15.30
C LYS A 79 8.00 14.81 -15.00
N LEU A 80 8.80 13.93 -14.37
CA LEU A 80 10.21 14.17 -14.08
C LEU A 80 11.09 14.05 -15.33
N LEU A 81 10.80 13.09 -16.22
CA LEU A 81 11.55 12.85 -17.46
C LEU A 81 11.19 13.81 -18.60
N GLY A 82 10.00 14.44 -18.53
CA GLY A 82 9.53 15.43 -19.51
C GLY A 82 9.89 16.88 -19.18
N LYS A 83 10.79 17.10 -18.21
CA LYS A 83 11.49 18.36 -17.98
C LYS A 83 12.86 18.30 -18.64
#